data_AF-W9QD36-F1
#
_entry.id   AF-W9QD36-F1
#
_cell.length_a   1.000
_cell.length_b   1.000
_cell.length_c   1.000
_cell.angle_alpha   90.00
_cell.angle_beta   90.00
_cell.angle_gamma   90.00
#
_symmetry.space_group_name_H-M   'P 1'
#
loop_
_entity.id
_entity.type
_entity.pdbx_description
1 polymer ?
#
loop_
_entity_poly.entity_id
_entity_poly.type
_entity_poly.pdbx_seq_one_letter_code
_entity_poly.pdbx_strand_id
1 'polypeptide(L)'
;MTARGSRSQFTYSFGLTPCPKFIRLHFYPTQYRDLGDFDPTRTFFTVKAGRYTLLKNFSAYLSAEYLKQRAFMKEFCVYVGENMEKLDIAFLPENHGNSTSYVFVNGIEIVSMPDDLYYTPTGDKSPRIIGQGGNILDYTDKALQTLYRLNVGGNDISPDQDTGMYRLWTRDFPYFLSFGFVPCDTKKKLKYTNLAKYYTAPDDVYRTSITMGNNRTYNNLRNITWRLPVDSRFNYLVRLHFCEFEDTYQKPEDRMFRIYLDNRTADPAFSVIVWTGGNGIPMYRDFVVNKYDAFLFVDLHTRAEDSTYEDAILNGIEVFKMSDSDRNLAGPNPTLQNSKGSDQTKHRKFQVEENTIGHCLRVWRCWLCCSTVYGVLCSFLEATEGETLPRFIQKKIQQVDEDFLREAS
;
A
#
# COMPACT_ATOMS: atom_id res chain seq x y z
N MET A 1 -12.90 -24.90 -10.22
CA MET A 1 -11.53 -24.40 -10.03
C MET A 1 -10.58 -25.57 -10.24
N THR A 2 -9.49 -25.36 -10.99
CA THR A 2 -8.52 -26.39 -11.37
C THR A 2 -7.13 -26.01 -10.85
N ALA A 3 -6.27 -27.01 -10.66
CA ALA A 3 -4.85 -26.84 -10.34
C ALA A 3 -4.04 -27.90 -11.06
N ARG A 4 -2.81 -27.57 -11.47
CA ARG A 4 -1.80 -28.58 -11.77
C ARG A 4 -0.98 -28.80 -10.51
N GLY A 5 -0.89 -30.04 -10.07
CA GLY A 5 -0.05 -30.41 -8.94
C GLY A 5 0.66 -31.74 -9.16
N SER A 6 1.77 -31.95 -8.47
CA SER A 6 2.59 -33.17 -8.56
C SER A 6 3.46 -33.35 -7.32
N ARG A 7 3.86 -34.59 -7.02
CA ARG A 7 4.94 -34.93 -6.08
C ARG A 7 6.32 -34.96 -6.74
N SER A 8 6.38 -34.78 -8.05
CA SER A 8 7.62 -34.66 -8.82
C SER A 8 7.75 -33.25 -9.37
N GLN A 9 8.99 -32.81 -9.55
CA GLN A 9 9.24 -31.51 -10.18
C GLN A 9 8.65 -31.45 -11.60
N PHE A 10 8.14 -30.28 -11.99
CA PHE A 10 7.74 -30.01 -13.35
C PHE A 10 8.15 -28.60 -13.76
N THR A 11 8.31 -28.38 -15.06
CA THR A 11 8.74 -27.09 -15.61
C THR A 11 7.81 -26.68 -16.74
N TYR A 12 7.50 -25.39 -16.81
CA TYR A 12 6.89 -24.75 -17.95
C TYR A 12 7.94 -23.93 -18.70
N SER A 13 7.99 -24.06 -20.02
CA SER A 13 8.94 -23.34 -20.88
C SER A 13 8.19 -22.45 -21.85
N PHE A 14 8.51 -21.16 -21.86
CA PHE A 14 7.84 -20.16 -22.69
C PHE A 14 8.85 -19.50 -23.64
N GLY A 15 8.60 -19.56 -24.95
CA GLY A 15 9.33 -18.74 -25.92
C GLY A 15 8.80 -17.30 -25.87
N LEU A 16 9.65 -16.35 -25.47
CA LEU A 16 9.26 -14.96 -25.21
C LEU A 16 10.21 -14.00 -25.92
N THR A 17 9.71 -12.81 -26.27
CA THR A 17 10.58 -11.74 -26.76
C THR A 17 11.43 -11.17 -25.63
N PRO A 18 12.64 -10.66 -25.91
CA PRO A 18 13.43 -9.94 -24.92
C PRO A 18 12.70 -8.68 -24.45
N CYS A 19 12.51 -8.56 -23.15
CA CYS A 19 12.13 -7.36 -22.37
C CYS A 19 11.76 -7.81 -20.95
N PRO A 20 11.59 -6.90 -19.99
CA PRO A 20 11.07 -7.25 -18.68
C PRO A 20 9.67 -7.86 -18.77
N LYS A 21 9.39 -8.80 -17.88
CA LYS A 21 8.12 -9.51 -17.78
C LYS A 21 7.59 -9.44 -16.36
N PHE A 22 6.29 -9.20 -16.21
CA PHE A 22 5.57 -9.66 -15.04
C PHE A 22 5.37 -11.17 -15.13
N ILE A 23 5.60 -11.85 -14.01
CA ILE A 23 5.19 -13.24 -13.78
C ILE A 23 4.22 -13.23 -12.61
N ARG A 24 3.00 -13.71 -12.82
CA ARG A 24 2.02 -13.86 -11.74
C ARG A 24 1.70 -15.33 -11.54
N LEU A 25 1.84 -15.77 -10.30
CA LEU A 25 1.54 -17.13 -9.88
C LEU A 25 0.29 -17.09 -9.01
N HIS A 26 -0.75 -17.79 -9.45
CA HIS A 26 -2.05 -17.82 -8.78
C HIS A 26 -2.17 -19.07 -7.93
N PHE A 27 -2.61 -18.89 -6.68
CA PHE A 27 -2.74 -19.96 -5.70
C PHE A 27 -4.12 -19.93 -5.04
N TYR A 28 -4.76 -21.08 -5.00
CA TYR A 28 -5.99 -21.37 -4.27
C TYR A 28 -5.76 -22.64 -3.45
N PRO A 29 -5.21 -22.55 -2.23
CA PRO A 29 -4.89 -23.73 -1.41
C PRO A 29 -6.16 -24.39 -0.87
N THR A 30 -6.77 -25.28 -1.65
CA THR A 30 -7.94 -26.07 -1.28
C THR A 30 -7.75 -27.54 -1.62
N GLN A 31 -8.68 -28.39 -1.20
CA GLN A 31 -8.71 -29.79 -1.60
C GLN A 31 -9.15 -29.92 -3.07
N TYR A 32 -8.31 -30.60 -3.88
CA TYR A 32 -8.58 -30.85 -5.30
C TYR A 32 -8.89 -32.33 -5.51
N ARG A 33 -10.10 -32.64 -5.96
CA ARG A 33 -10.53 -34.04 -6.21
C ARG A 33 -9.59 -34.80 -7.15
N ASP A 34 -9.03 -34.10 -8.14
CA ASP A 34 -8.18 -34.70 -9.17
C ASP A 34 -6.71 -34.91 -8.72
N LEU A 35 -6.31 -34.39 -7.55
CA LEU A 35 -4.95 -34.53 -7.02
C LEU A 35 -4.85 -35.58 -5.89
N GLY A 36 -5.86 -36.45 -5.76
CA GLY A 36 -5.82 -37.61 -4.87
C GLY A 36 -5.62 -37.25 -3.40
N ASP A 37 -4.48 -37.63 -2.85
CA ASP A 37 -4.10 -37.42 -1.44
C ASP A 37 -3.43 -36.06 -1.16
N PHE A 38 -3.60 -35.10 -2.07
CA PHE A 38 -3.15 -33.73 -1.89
C PHE A 38 -3.66 -33.13 -0.58
N ASP A 39 -2.76 -32.45 0.15
CA ASP A 39 -3.11 -31.72 1.35
C ASP A 39 -2.44 -30.35 1.31
N PRO A 40 -3.19 -29.24 1.13
CA PRO A 40 -2.61 -27.91 1.03
C PRO A 40 -1.86 -27.51 2.32
N THR A 41 -2.23 -28.06 3.48
CA THR A 41 -1.58 -27.75 4.77
C THR A 41 -0.19 -28.37 4.89
N ARG A 42 0.09 -29.43 4.12
CA ARG A 42 1.37 -30.17 4.08
C ARG A 42 2.16 -29.91 2.80
N THR A 43 1.78 -28.87 2.06
CA THR A 43 2.33 -28.52 0.75
C THR A 43 3.38 -27.42 0.88
N PHE A 44 4.63 -27.77 0.58
CA PHE A 44 5.80 -26.89 0.62
C PHE A 44 6.63 -27.10 -0.63
N PHE A 45 6.98 -26.02 -1.31
CA PHE A 45 7.69 -26.11 -2.58
C PHE A 45 8.53 -24.87 -2.88
N THR A 46 9.46 -25.05 -3.82
CA THR A 46 10.30 -24.00 -4.40
C THR A 46 9.82 -23.70 -5.82
N VAL A 47 9.83 -22.43 -6.21
CA VAL A 47 9.58 -21.99 -7.59
C VAL A 47 10.77 -21.17 -8.09
N LYS A 48 11.29 -21.56 -9.25
CA LYS A 48 12.38 -20.85 -9.93
C LYS A 48 11.91 -20.33 -11.28
N ALA A 49 12.36 -19.13 -11.65
CA ALA A 49 12.19 -18.57 -12.99
C ALA A 49 13.58 -18.29 -13.57
N GLY A 50 14.02 -19.13 -14.49
CA GLY A 50 15.40 -19.17 -14.97
C GLY A 50 16.39 -19.26 -13.81
N ARG A 51 17.21 -18.22 -13.66
CA ARG A 51 18.25 -18.12 -12.63
C ARG A 51 17.77 -17.61 -11.26
N TYR A 52 16.52 -17.17 -11.15
CA TYR A 52 15.99 -16.55 -9.92
C TYR A 52 15.18 -17.56 -9.12
N THR A 53 15.37 -17.57 -7.80
CA THR A 53 14.49 -18.30 -6.88
C THR A 53 13.39 -17.34 -6.43
N LEU A 54 12.17 -17.54 -6.94
CA LEU A 54 11.02 -16.68 -6.64
C LEU A 54 10.41 -17.03 -5.27
N LEU A 55 10.30 -18.33 -5.00
CA LEU A 55 9.71 -18.91 -3.79
C LEU A 55 10.57 -20.07 -3.33
N LYS A 56 10.71 -20.27 -2.03
CA LYS A 56 11.49 -21.37 -1.43
C LYS A 56 10.80 -21.84 -0.16
N ASN A 57 10.67 -23.15 0.02
CA ASN A 57 9.93 -23.73 1.15
C ASN A 57 8.55 -23.04 1.36
N PHE A 58 7.88 -22.69 0.27
CA PHE A 58 6.69 -21.85 0.29
C PHE A 58 5.44 -22.67 0.57
N SER A 59 4.61 -22.19 1.49
CA SER A 59 3.27 -22.70 1.72
C SER A 59 2.22 -21.70 1.27
N ALA A 60 1.47 -22.08 0.23
CA ALA A 60 0.32 -21.31 -0.21
C ALA A 60 -0.78 -21.27 0.87
N TYR A 61 -0.95 -22.36 1.62
CA TYR A 61 -1.93 -22.44 2.71
C TYR A 61 -1.64 -21.43 3.83
N LEU A 62 -0.41 -21.41 4.36
CA LEU A 62 -0.04 -20.44 5.41
C LEU A 62 -0.20 -18.99 4.92
N SER A 63 0.11 -18.74 3.65
CA SER A 63 -0.05 -17.42 3.05
C SER A 63 -1.53 -17.01 2.93
N ALA A 64 -2.40 -17.90 2.47
CA ALA A 64 -3.84 -17.67 2.38
C ALA A 64 -4.47 -17.38 3.76
N GLU A 65 -4.11 -18.18 4.77
CA GLU A 65 -4.58 -17.99 6.15
C GLU A 65 -4.12 -16.64 6.73
N TYR A 66 -2.86 -16.27 6.51
CA TYR A 66 -2.32 -14.98 6.96
C TYR A 66 -3.01 -13.79 6.29
N LEU A 67 -3.21 -13.86 4.96
CA LEU A 67 -3.90 -12.82 4.19
C LEU A 67 -5.41 -12.79 4.45
N LYS A 68 -5.97 -13.82 5.10
CA LYS A 68 -7.42 -14.07 5.22
C LYS A 68 -8.11 -14.10 3.86
N GLN A 69 -7.43 -14.65 2.87
CA GLN A 69 -7.89 -14.73 1.49
C GLN A 69 -7.92 -16.18 1.03
N ARG A 70 -9.02 -16.57 0.40
CA ARG A 70 -9.18 -17.92 -0.15
C ARG A 70 -8.21 -18.19 -1.30
N ALA A 71 -8.05 -17.22 -2.18
CA ALA A 71 -7.11 -17.26 -3.31
C ALA A 71 -6.33 -15.95 -3.36
N PHE A 72 -5.09 -16.01 -3.85
CA PHE A 72 -4.23 -14.84 -4.01
C PHE A 72 -3.24 -15.06 -5.16
N MET A 73 -2.57 -13.99 -5.57
CA MET A 73 -1.51 -14.02 -6.58
C MET A 73 -0.22 -13.49 -5.98
N LYS A 74 0.92 -14.02 -6.46
CA LYS A 74 2.24 -13.40 -6.24
C LYS A 74 2.76 -12.89 -7.57
N GLU A 75 3.11 -11.62 -7.62
CA GLU A 75 3.63 -10.94 -8.81
C GLU A 75 5.14 -10.70 -8.67
N PHE A 76 5.87 -11.01 -9.72
CA PHE A 76 7.31 -10.83 -9.84
C PHE A 76 7.63 -10.08 -11.13
N CYS A 77 8.70 -9.31 -11.14
CA CYS A 77 9.31 -8.78 -12.35
C CYS A 77 10.64 -9.49 -12.58
N VAL A 78 10.87 -9.97 -13.81
CA VAL A 78 12.15 -10.52 -14.24
C VAL A 78 12.53 -9.96 -15.59
N TYR A 79 13.83 -9.80 -15.82
CA TYR A 79 14.35 -9.43 -17.13
C TYR A 79 14.64 -10.68 -17.97
N VAL A 80 13.94 -10.82 -19.11
CA VAL A 80 14.26 -11.83 -20.14
C VAL A 80 15.15 -11.16 -21.16
N GLY A 81 16.44 -11.48 -21.13
CA GLY A 81 17.45 -10.87 -21.98
C GLY A 81 17.55 -11.51 -23.37
N GLU A 82 18.25 -10.84 -24.28
CA GLU A 82 18.39 -11.24 -25.69
C GLU A 82 18.95 -12.65 -25.89
N ASN A 83 19.83 -13.10 -24.99
CA ASN A 83 20.45 -14.42 -25.02
C ASN A 83 19.57 -15.53 -24.42
N MET A 84 18.35 -15.23 -23.97
CA MET A 84 17.41 -16.23 -23.43
C MET A 84 16.32 -16.54 -24.47
N GLU A 85 16.45 -17.68 -25.15
CA GLU A 85 15.43 -18.15 -26.10
C GLU A 85 14.10 -18.52 -25.42
N LYS A 86 14.18 -19.01 -24.17
CA LYS A 86 13.03 -19.46 -23.39
C LYS A 86 13.16 -19.04 -21.93
N LEU A 87 12.01 -18.75 -21.32
CA LEU A 87 11.87 -18.61 -19.89
C LEU A 87 11.31 -19.90 -19.31
N ASP A 88 12.11 -20.58 -18.49
CA ASP A 88 11.70 -21.76 -17.75
C ASP A 88 11.21 -21.39 -16.35
N ILE A 89 9.99 -21.80 -16.01
CA ILE A 89 9.42 -21.70 -14.67
C ILE A 89 9.31 -23.10 -14.08
N ALA A 90 10.22 -23.43 -13.17
CA ALA A 90 10.34 -24.74 -12.54
C ALA A 90 9.68 -24.75 -11.16
N PHE A 91 8.89 -25.78 -10.93
CA PHE A 91 8.15 -26.05 -9.69
C PHE A 91 8.73 -27.30 -9.05
N LEU A 92 9.34 -27.14 -7.87
CA LEU A 92 10.09 -28.19 -7.19
C LEU A 92 9.45 -28.48 -5.82
N PRO A 93 8.90 -29.68 -5.59
CA PRO A 93 8.37 -30.04 -4.28
C PRO A 93 9.51 -30.17 -3.25
N GLU A 94 9.25 -29.81 -1.99
CA GLU A 94 10.21 -30.03 -0.91
C GLU A 94 10.18 -31.49 -0.42
N ASN A 95 11.34 -31.99 0.00
CA ASN A 95 11.47 -33.29 0.65
C ASN A 95 11.52 -33.12 2.17
N HIS A 96 10.64 -33.82 2.89
CA HIS A 96 10.62 -33.85 4.34
C HIS A 96 10.79 -35.30 4.82
N GLY A 97 12.02 -35.64 5.23
CA GLY A 97 12.39 -37.00 5.64
C GLY A 97 12.15 -37.99 4.50
N ASN A 98 11.28 -38.98 4.75
CA ASN A 98 10.97 -40.04 3.78
C ASN A 98 9.77 -39.70 2.87
N SER A 99 9.26 -38.45 2.90
CA SER A 99 8.11 -38.05 2.10
C SER A 99 8.39 -36.79 1.28
N THR A 100 8.01 -36.83 0.00
CA THR A 100 8.05 -35.67 -0.89
C THR A 100 6.70 -34.94 -0.81
N SER A 101 6.74 -33.65 -0.54
CA SER A 101 5.56 -32.78 -0.52
C SER A 101 4.95 -32.65 -1.92
N TYR A 102 3.74 -32.10 -2.01
CA TYR A 102 3.21 -31.66 -3.29
C TYR A 102 3.78 -30.30 -3.68
N VAL A 103 3.79 -30.03 -4.98
CA VAL A 103 3.84 -28.68 -5.53
C VAL A 103 2.62 -28.47 -6.42
N PHE A 104 2.06 -27.26 -6.43
CA PHE A 104 0.92 -26.95 -7.28
C PHE A 104 0.88 -25.47 -7.71
N VAL A 105 0.12 -25.20 -8.77
CA VAL A 105 -0.22 -23.86 -9.24
C VAL A 105 -1.60 -23.88 -9.91
N ASN A 106 -2.37 -22.80 -9.75
CA ASN A 106 -3.70 -22.67 -10.36
C ASN A 106 -3.65 -21.95 -11.71
N GLY A 107 -2.78 -20.97 -11.83
CA GLY A 107 -2.62 -20.16 -13.03
C GLY A 107 -1.25 -19.49 -13.04
N ILE A 108 -0.75 -19.29 -14.26
CA ILE A 108 0.49 -18.57 -14.53
C ILE A 108 0.15 -17.51 -15.57
N GLU A 109 0.41 -16.25 -15.27
CA GLU A 109 0.35 -15.16 -16.23
C GLU A 109 1.77 -14.64 -16.50
N ILE A 110 2.06 -14.37 -17.77
CA ILE A 110 3.29 -13.71 -18.20
C ILE A 110 2.89 -12.52 -19.06
N VAL A 111 3.22 -11.32 -18.59
CA VAL A 111 2.84 -10.07 -19.26
C VAL A 111 4.09 -9.25 -19.55
N SER A 112 4.27 -8.85 -20.81
CA SER A 112 5.37 -7.96 -21.20
C SER A 112 5.18 -6.56 -20.62
N MET A 113 6.28 -5.93 -20.21
CA MET A 113 6.25 -4.54 -19.76
C MET A 113 7.38 -3.72 -20.42
N PRO A 114 7.22 -2.39 -20.50
CA PRO A 114 8.26 -1.51 -21.05
C PRO A 114 9.56 -1.58 -20.25
N ASP A 115 10.70 -1.49 -20.95
CA ASP A 115 12.04 -1.55 -20.34
C ASP A 115 12.25 -0.47 -19.26
N ASP A 116 11.69 0.71 -19.49
CA ASP A 116 11.86 1.87 -18.63
C ASP A 116 10.77 2.03 -17.57
N LEU A 117 9.90 1.02 -17.38
CA LEU A 117 8.92 1.07 -16.31
C LEU A 117 9.58 0.90 -14.95
N TYR A 118 10.31 -0.19 -14.73
CA TYR A 118 11.04 -0.46 -13.48
C TYR A 118 12.53 -0.75 -13.69
N TYR A 119 13.00 -0.93 -14.92
CA TYR A 119 14.39 -1.32 -15.20
C TYR A 119 15.14 -0.24 -15.95
N THR A 120 15.09 0.98 -15.42
CA THR A 120 15.79 2.12 -16.02
C THR A 120 17.31 1.93 -15.89
N PRO A 121 18.08 2.01 -16.98
CA PRO A 121 19.54 1.96 -16.92
C PRO A 121 20.13 3.03 -16.01
N THR A 122 21.34 2.76 -15.52
CA THR A 122 22.06 3.65 -14.60
C THR A 122 22.25 5.05 -15.18
N GLY A 123 21.81 6.08 -14.44
CA GLY A 123 21.92 7.49 -14.79
C GLY A 123 21.27 8.40 -13.74
N ASP A 124 20.86 9.61 -14.12
CA ASP A 124 20.24 10.60 -13.20
C ASP A 124 18.94 10.10 -12.53
N LYS A 125 18.30 9.09 -13.12
CA LYS A 125 17.06 8.48 -12.63
C LYS A 125 17.28 7.25 -11.73
N SER A 126 18.52 6.87 -11.47
CA SER A 126 18.77 5.72 -10.61
C SER A 126 18.29 5.97 -9.18
N PRO A 127 17.69 4.96 -8.53
CA PRO A 127 17.23 5.12 -7.16
C PRO A 127 18.40 5.27 -6.22
N ARG A 128 18.26 6.20 -5.27
CA ARG A 128 19.24 6.42 -4.22
C ARG A 128 19.02 5.43 -3.09
N ILE A 129 20.11 4.85 -2.59
CA ILE A 129 20.06 4.05 -1.37
C ILE A 129 19.96 4.98 -0.17
N ILE A 130 18.87 4.86 0.59
CA ILE A 130 18.61 5.72 1.75
C ILE A 130 19.57 5.40 2.91
N GLY A 131 20.24 6.44 3.40
CA GLY A 131 21.16 6.36 4.53
C GLY A 131 22.50 5.66 4.25
N GLN A 132 22.91 5.57 2.99
CA GLN A 132 24.27 5.19 2.57
C GLN A 132 24.91 6.27 1.68
N GLY A 133 24.79 7.55 2.06
CA GLY A 133 25.42 8.66 1.34
C GLY A 133 24.85 8.91 -0.07
N GLY A 134 23.68 8.36 -0.42
CA GLY A 134 23.04 8.57 -1.71
C GLY A 134 23.66 7.75 -2.85
N ASN A 135 24.37 6.67 -2.54
CA ASN A 135 24.89 5.74 -3.54
C ASN A 135 23.78 5.28 -4.50
N ILE A 136 24.11 5.28 -5.78
CA ILE A 136 23.26 4.77 -6.85
C ILE A 136 23.40 3.25 -6.92
N LEU A 137 22.27 2.53 -6.92
CA LEU A 137 22.25 1.09 -7.13
C LEU A 137 21.91 0.79 -8.59
N ASP A 138 22.78 0.07 -9.29
CA ASP A 138 22.37 -0.67 -10.49
C ASP A 138 21.63 -1.93 -10.05
N TYR A 139 20.38 -2.06 -10.49
CA TYR A 139 19.53 -3.22 -10.19
C TYR A 139 18.90 -3.82 -11.45
N THR A 140 19.43 -3.47 -12.63
CA THR A 140 18.96 -3.99 -13.92
C THR A 140 19.07 -5.52 -14.01
N ASP A 141 19.97 -6.12 -13.24
CA ASP A 141 20.16 -7.57 -13.15
C ASP A 141 19.32 -8.25 -12.04
N LYS A 142 18.50 -7.50 -11.29
CA LYS A 142 17.71 -8.01 -10.16
C LYS A 142 16.31 -8.45 -10.60
N ALA A 143 15.81 -9.50 -9.96
CA ALA A 143 14.38 -9.77 -9.98
C ALA A 143 13.69 -8.96 -8.88
N LEU A 144 12.44 -8.56 -9.13
CA LEU A 144 11.61 -7.83 -8.18
C LEU A 144 10.40 -8.69 -7.79
N GLN A 145 9.95 -8.61 -6.54
CA GLN A 145 8.64 -9.12 -6.11
C GLN A 145 7.78 -7.93 -5.69
N THR A 146 6.63 -7.74 -6.33
CA THR A 146 5.66 -6.72 -5.93
C THR A 146 5.04 -7.12 -4.59
N LEU A 147 5.19 -6.28 -3.57
CA LEU A 147 4.54 -6.47 -2.27
C LEU A 147 3.33 -5.56 -2.10
N TYR A 148 3.48 -4.30 -2.53
CA TYR A 148 2.45 -3.28 -2.41
C TYR A 148 2.36 -2.49 -3.71
N ARG A 149 1.13 -2.20 -4.12
CA ARG A 149 0.79 -1.28 -5.21
C ARG A 149 -0.48 -0.55 -4.80
N LEU A 150 -0.30 0.63 -4.22
CA LEU A 150 -1.33 1.35 -3.49
C LEU A 150 -1.78 2.58 -4.28
N ASN A 151 -3.10 2.69 -4.47
CA ASN A 151 -3.75 3.92 -4.92
C ASN A 151 -4.08 4.77 -3.69
N VAL A 152 -3.27 5.78 -3.40
CA VAL A 152 -3.34 6.51 -2.13
C VAL A 152 -4.52 7.48 -2.16
N GLY A 153 -5.44 7.31 -1.21
CA GLY A 153 -6.68 8.09 -1.14
C GLY A 153 -7.72 7.74 -2.21
N GLY A 154 -7.38 6.85 -3.15
CA GLY A 154 -8.30 6.40 -4.19
C GLY A 154 -9.03 5.10 -3.85
N ASN A 155 -9.73 4.54 -4.84
CA ASN A 155 -10.35 3.22 -4.76
C ASN A 155 -9.42 2.14 -5.33
N ASP A 156 -9.79 0.87 -5.12
CA ASP A 156 -9.15 -0.25 -5.79
C ASP A 156 -9.33 -0.09 -7.32
N ILE A 157 -8.24 -0.26 -8.10
CA ILE A 157 -8.26 -0.24 -9.56
C ILE A 157 -8.02 -1.67 -10.04
N SER A 158 -9.00 -2.25 -10.71
CA SER A 158 -8.93 -3.63 -11.16
C SER A 158 -7.94 -3.80 -12.33
N PRO A 159 -7.41 -5.01 -12.55
CA PRO A 159 -6.46 -5.27 -13.64
C PRO A 159 -6.94 -4.79 -15.03
N ASP A 160 -8.22 -4.90 -15.35
CA ASP A 160 -8.79 -4.45 -16.63
C ASP A 160 -8.86 -2.93 -16.79
N GLN A 161 -8.74 -2.19 -15.68
CA GLN A 161 -8.68 -0.73 -15.63
C GLN A 161 -7.23 -0.20 -15.55
N ASP A 162 -6.24 -1.09 -15.50
CA ASP A 162 -4.83 -0.71 -15.57
C ASP A 162 -4.42 -0.32 -16.99
N THR A 163 -3.23 0.24 -17.13
CA THR A 163 -2.66 0.76 -18.37
C THR A 163 -2.08 -0.34 -19.29
N GLY A 164 -2.82 -1.44 -19.45
CA GLY A 164 -2.49 -2.55 -20.37
C GLY A 164 -1.57 -3.63 -19.80
N MET A 165 -1.13 -3.50 -18.55
CA MET A 165 -0.28 -4.49 -17.86
C MET A 165 -1.03 -5.32 -16.82
N TYR A 166 -2.33 -5.08 -16.63
CA TYR A 166 -3.19 -5.85 -15.74
C TYR A 166 -2.73 -5.85 -14.27
N ARG A 167 -2.15 -4.74 -13.80
CA ARG A 167 -1.74 -4.58 -12.40
C ARG A 167 -2.95 -4.23 -11.53
N LEU A 168 -3.08 -4.89 -10.39
CA LEU A 168 -4.04 -4.51 -9.36
C LEU A 168 -3.47 -3.36 -8.50
N TRP A 169 -4.19 -2.25 -8.40
CA TRP A 169 -3.90 -1.21 -7.40
C TRP A 169 -4.92 -1.31 -6.27
N THR A 170 -4.47 -1.33 -5.02
CA THR A 170 -5.34 -1.45 -3.85
C THR A 170 -5.36 -0.17 -3.03
N ARG A 171 -6.41 0.03 -2.25
CA ARG A 171 -6.49 1.11 -1.26
C ARG A 171 -5.36 1.03 -0.24
N ASP A 172 -4.89 2.20 0.21
CA ASP A 172 -3.82 2.33 1.18
C ASP A 172 -4.30 2.27 2.64
N PHE A 173 -5.62 2.42 2.88
CA PHE A 173 -6.25 2.47 4.20
C PHE A 173 -5.76 1.42 5.22
N PRO A 174 -5.54 0.13 4.87
CA PRO A 174 -5.04 -0.86 5.83
C PRO A 174 -3.63 -0.58 6.37
N TYR A 175 -2.86 0.28 5.70
CA TYR A 175 -1.46 0.58 5.99
C TYR A 175 -1.25 2.00 6.50
N PHE A 176 -2.25 2.87 6.35
CA PHE A 176 -2.18 4.26 6.78
C PHE A 176 -2.40 4.38 8.29
N LEU A 177 -1.45 4.98 9.00
CA LEU A 177 -1.46 5.09 10.47
C LEU A 177 -1.88 6.47 10.98
N SER A 178 -2.23 7.39 10.08
CA SER A 178 -2.46 8.79 10.41
C SER A 178 -3.89 9.22 10.07
N PHE A 179 -4.21 10.48 10.36
CA PHE A 179 -5.34 11.17 9.76
C PHE A 179 -4.86 12.00 8.57
N GLY A 180 -5.61 12.02 7.49
CA GLY A 180 -5.28 12.78 6.28
C GLY A 180 -6.56 13.19 5.56
N PHE A 181 -6.44 14.21 4.70
CA PHE A 181 -7.50 14.62 3.81
C PHE A 181 -7.33 13.90 2.48
N VAL A 182 -8.45 13.62 1.80
CA VAL A 182 -8.48 12.78 0.59
C VAL A 182 -9.01 13.60 -0.58
N PRO A 183 -8.23 14.58 -1.09
CA PRO A 183 -8.67 15.34 -2.25
C PRO A 183 -8.70 14.45 -3.50
N CYS A 184 -9.62 14.77 -4.41
CA CYS A 184 -9.82 14.06 -5.65
C CYS A 184 -10.34 15.01 -6.72
N ASP A 185 -9.76 14.96 -7.91
CA ASP A 185 -10.28 15.63 -9.10
C ASP A 185 -10.35 14.65 -10.28
N THR A 186 -11.51 14.00 -10.42
CA THR A 186 -11.79 13.05 -11.51
C THR A 186 -11.75 13.70 -12.90
N LYS A 187 -11.86 15.03 -13.00
CA LYS A 187 -11.88 15.77 -14.28
C LYS A 187 -10.51 16.37 -14.61
N LYS A 188 -9.51 16.21 -13.75
CA LYS A 188 -8.17 16.76 -14.00
C LYS A 188 -7.60 16.20 -15.29
N LYS A 189 -7.24 17.11 -16.20
CA LYS A 189 -6.48 16.77 -17.41
C LYS A 189 -5.02 16.59 -17.06
N LEU A 190 -4.55 15.35 -17.10
CA LEU A 190 -3.16 14.99 -16.82
C LEU A 190 -2.27 15.27 -18.04
N LYS A 191 -1.09 15.81 -17.80
CA LYS A 191 -0.07 16.11 -18.80
C LYS A 191 1.13 15.21 -18.56
N TYR A 192 1.16 14.05 -19.21
CA TYR A 192 2.28 13.10 -19.09
C TYR A 192 3.54 13.64 -19.78
N THR A 193 4.70 13.35 -19.19
CA THR A 193 6.03 13.81 -19.65
C THR A 193 7.05 12.67 -19.55
N ASN A 194 8.34 12.97 -19.63
CA ASN A 194 9.39 11.98 -19.34
C ASN A 194 9.56 11.70 -17.84
N LEU A 195 8.86 12.42 -16.95
CA LEU A 195 8.86 12.17 -15.50
C LEU A 195 7.94 11.00 -15.11
N ALA A 196 6.86 10.80 -15.87
CA ALA A 196 6.00 9.63 -15.84
C ALA A 196 5.32 9.52 -17.20
N LYS A 197 5.38 8.32 -17.79
CA LYS A 197 4.68 8.02 -19.04
C LYS A 197 3.24 7.60 -18.73
N TYR A 198 2.38 7.65 -19.74
CA TYR A 198 0.95 7.31 -19.58
C TYR A 198 0.72 5.90 -19.00
N TYR A 199 1.64 4.96 -19.25
CA TYR A 199 1.55 3.60 -18.72
C TYR A 199 2.13 3.43 -17.31
N THR A 200 2.84 4.42 -16.76
CA THR A 200 3.50 4.31 -15.45
C THR A 200 2.53 3.92 -14.34
N ALA A 201 1.37 4.58 -14.29
CA ALA A 201 0.23 4.23 -13.44
C ALA A 201 -1.06 4.77 -14.08
N PRO A 202 -2.23 4.19 -13.80
CA PRO A 202 -3.52 4.69 -14.29
C PRO A 202 -3.76 6.14 -13.89
N ASP A 203 -4.51 6.88 -14.71
CA ASP A 203 -4.92 8.27 -14.43
C ASP A 203 -5.49 8.43 -13.02
N ASP A 204 -6.31 7.48 -12.59
CA ASP A 204 -7.00 7.50 -11.30
C ASP A 204 -6.02 7.55 -10.12
N VAL A 205 -4.82 6.98 -10.25
CA VAL A 205 -3.77 7.10 -9.23
C VAL A 205 -3.33 8.55 -9.07
N TYR A 206 -3.19 9.30 -10.16
CA TYR A 206 -2.72 10.70 -10.13
C TYR A 206 -3.84 11.72 -9.93
N ARG A 207 -5.11 11.29 -9.91
CA ARG A 207 -6.28 12.13 -9.63
C ARG A 207 -6.76 12.05 -8.19
N THR A 208 -6.22 11.14 -7.40
CA THR A 208 -6.47 11.01 -5.97
C THR A 208 -5.19 11.18 -5.18
N SER A 209 -5.29 11.63 -3.94
CA SER A 209 -4.15 11.65 -3.03
C SER A 209 -4.59 11.62 -1.57
N ILE A 210 -3.62 11.50 -0.67
CA ILE A 210 -3.77 11.89 0.72
C ILE A 210 -2.88 13.10 0.99
N THR A 211 -3.45 14.08 1.70
CA THR A 211 -2.75 15.27 2.19
C THR A 211 -2.86 15.40 3.72
N MET A 212 -2.06 16.29 4.33
CA MET A 212 -2.15 16.55 5.77
C MET A 212 -3.37 17.40 6.12
N GLY A 213 -3.76 18.32 5.22
CA GLY A 213 -4.95 19.17 5.33
C GLY A 213 -4.65 20.64 5.61
N ASN A 214 -5.69 21.42 5.95
CA ASN A 214 -5.56 22.89 6.04
C ASN A 214 -5.11 23.41 7.43
N ASN A 215 -5.00 22.54 8.45
CA ASN A 215 -4.64 22.96 9.80
C ASN A 215 -3.12 23.00 9.98
N ARG A 216 -2.54 24.18 9.76
CA ARG A 216 -1.09 24.44 9.83
C ARG A 216 -0.45 23.98 11.13
N THR A 217 -1.03 24.38 12.27
CA THR A 217 -0.53 24.04 13.60
C THR A 217 -0.50 22.53 13.80
N TYR A 218 -1.56 21.83 13.37
CA TYR A 218 -1.63 20.38 13.48
C TYR A 218 -0.64 19.66 12.57
N ASN A 219 -0.44 20.16 11.35
CA ASN A 219 0.47 19.56 10.38
C ASN A 219 1.93 19.67 10.82
N ASN A 220 2.32 20.79 11.44
CA ASN A 220 3.68 20.99 11.95
C ASN A 220 4.05 20.05 13.13
N LEU A 221 3.08 19.41 13.77
CA LEU A 221 3.31 18.58 14.96
C LEU A 221 3.43 17.07 14.64
N ARG A 222 3.24 16.66 13.38
CA ARG A 222 3.13 15.22 13.05
C ARG A 222 3.58 14.89 11.63
N ASN A 223 3.75 13.60 11.37
CA ASN A 223 3.87 13.07 10.03
C ASN A 223 2.52 12.49 9.56
N ILE A 224 2.37 12.35 8.24
CA ILE A 224 1.46 11.34 7.68
C ILE A 224 2.29 10.10 7.36
N THR A 225 1.85 8.94 7.85
CA THR A 225 2.67 7.74 7.93
C THR A 225 1.94 6.53 7.35
N TRP A 226 2.62 5.79 6.48
CA TRP A 226 2.24 4.45 6.07
C TRP A 226 3.21 3.43 6.68
N ARG A 227 2.66 2.34 7.22
CA ARG A 227 3.43 1.22 7.76
C ARG A 227 3.14 -0.04 6.95
N LEU A 228 4.18 -0.54 6.29
CA LEU A 228 4.10 -1.64 5.34
C LEU A 228 4.87 -2.85 5.90
N PRO A 229 4.19 -3.95 6.28
CA PRO A 229 4.87 -5.19 6.67
C PRO A 229 5.76 -5.74 5.54
N VAL A 230 7.01 -6.06 5.82
CA VAL A 230 7.97 -6.57 4.82
C VAL A 230 8.84 -7.67 5.41
N ASP A 231 9.48 -8.45 4.56
CA ASP A 231 10.46 -9.45 5.01
C ASP A 231 11.78 -8.78 5.40
N SER A 232 12.35 -9.18 6.53
CA SER A 232 13.68 -8.71 6.92
C SER A 232 14.78 -9.24 5.98
N ARG A 233 15.92 -8.54 5.93
CA ARG A 233 17.15 -8.89 5.20
C ARG A 233 17.05 -8.81 3.67
N PHE A 234 16.19 -7.93 3.17
CA PHE A 234 16.11 -7.60 1.75
C PHE A 234 16.29 -6.10 1.52
N ASN A 235 16.69 -5.77 0.29
CA ASN A 235 16.55 -4.42 -0.25
C ASN A 235 15.16 -4.26 -0.86
N TYR A 236 14.61 -3.06 -0.75
CA TYR A 236 13.30 -2.71 -1.25
C TYR A 236 13.39 -1.50 -2.16
N LEU A 237 12.90 -1.63 -3.39
CA LEU A 237 12.62 -0.50 -4.26
C LEU A 237 11.27 0.09 -3.85
N VAL A 238 11.27 1.34 -3.41
CA VAL A 238 10.07 2.10 -3.04
C VAL A 238 9.87 3.18 -4.10
N ARG A 239 8.75 3.10 -4.82
CA ARG A 239 8.32 4.11 -5.77
C ARG A 239 7.18 4.92 -5.16
N LEU A 240 7.37 6.23 -5.10
CA LEU A 240 6.34 7.17 -4.66
C LEU A 240 5.83 7.95 -5.87
N HIS A 241 4.52 7.94 -6.07
CA HIS A 241 3.84 8.64 -7.16
C HIS A 241 3.30 9.98 -6.69
N PHE A 242 3.48 11.01 -7.50
CA PHE A 242 3.04 12.36 -7.21
C PHE A 242 2.37 13.02 -8.43
N CYS A 243 1.34 13.80 -8.18
CA CYS A 243 0.73 14.73 -9.10
C CYS A 243 0.04 15.82 -8.29
N GLU A 244 0.49 17.06 -8.44
CA GLU A 244 -0.22 18.21 -7.87
C GLU A 244 -1.39 18.54 -8.79
N PHE A 245 -2.64 18.36 -8.33
CA PHE A 245 -3.83 18.55 -9.16
C PHE A 245 -4.81 19.57 -8.58
N GLU A 246 -4.64 19.98 -7.33
CA GLU A 246 -5.51 20.95 -6.68
C GLU A 246 -5.17 22.35 -7.20
N ASP A 247 -6.18 23.12 -7.64
CA ASP A 247 -5.94 24.39 -8.32
C ASP A 247 -5.31 25.47 -7.40
N THR A 248 -5.39 25.28 -6.08
CA THR A 248 -4.76 26.14 -5.07
C THR A 248 -3.23 26.15 -5.16
N TYR A 249 -2.61 25.05 -5.58
CA TYR A 249 -1.15 24.87 -5.55
C TYR A 249 -0.59 24.97 -6.97
N GLN A 250 -0.01 26.12 -7.30
CA GLN A 250 0.49 26.46 -8.65
C GLN A 250 1.97 26.82 -8.67
N LYS A 251 2.54 27.19 -7.52
CA LYS A 251 3.91 27.71 -7.41
C LYS A 251 4.84 26.71 -6.71
N PRO A 252 6.14 26.75 -7.02
CA PRO A 252 7.17 25.93 -6.37
C PRO A 252 7.11 25.88 -4.84
N GLU A 253 6.88 27.04 -4.22
CA GLU A 253 6.87 27.28 -2.78
C GLU A 253 5.51 27.02 -2.12
N ASP A 254 4.47 26.64 -2.87
CA ASP A 254 3.14 26.47 -2.29
C ASP A 254 3.10 25.29 -1.33
N ARG A 255 3.62 24.13 -1.76
CA ARG A 255 3.62 22.88 -0.98
C ARG A 255 5.02 22.26 -0.98
N MET A 256 5.83 22.61 0.02
CA MET A 256 7.12 22.00 0.28
C MET A 256 7.06 21.08 1.50
N PHE A 257 7.60 19.86 1.35
CA PHE A 257 7.59 18.86 2.40
C PHE A 257 8.85 18.00 2.38
N ARG A 258 9.02 17.22 3.43
CA ARG A 258 10.10 16.26 3.64
C ARG A 258 9.55 14.86 3.43
N ILE A 259 10.33 14.04 2.75
CA ILE A 259 10.05 12.61 2.59
C ILE A 259 11.03 11.86 3.47
N TYR A 260 10.51 11.01 4.34
CA TYR A 260 11.30 10.05 5.09
C TYR A 260 10.91 8.62 4.71
N LEU A 261 11.92 7.78 4.60
CA LEU A 261 11.77 6.34 4.45
C LEU A 261 12.52 5.69 5.60
N ASP A 262 11.80 4.93 6.42
CA ASP A 262 12.34 4.23 7.58
C ASP A 262 13.13 5.14 8.54
N ASN A 263 12.51 6.27 8.93
CA ASN A 263 13.09 7.32 9.78
C ASN A 263 14.36 8.00 9.23
N ARG A 264 14.67 7.82 7.94
CA ARG A 264 15.80 8.48 7.28
C ARG A 264 15.29 9.43 6.20
N THR A 265 15.95 10.57 6.06
CA THR A 265 15.57 11.57 5.06
C THR A 265 15.83 11.01 3.66
N ALA A 266 14.77 10.88 2.87
CA ALA A 266 14.83 10.51 1.46
C ALA A 266 14.89 11.76 0.56
N ASP A 267 14.12 12.80 0.91
CA ASP A 267 14.17 14.10 0.25
C ASP A 267 13.91 15.21 1.30
N PRO A 268 14.87 16.12 1.56
CA PRO A 268 14.76 17.12 2.63
C PRO A 268 13.90 18.33 2.26
N ALA A 269 13.59 18.53 0.97
CA ALA A 269 12.93 19.73 0.47
C ALA A 269 12.19 19.46 -0.84
N PHE A 270 11.21 18.56 -0.78
CA PHE A 270 10.45 18.12 -1.95
C PHE A 270 9.29 19.07 -2.26
N SER A 271 9.13 19.40 -3.54
CA SER A 271 7.96 20.11 -4.08
C SER A 271 7.60 19.51 -5.43
N VAL A 272 6.35 19.07 -5.59
CA VAL A 272 5.87 18.45 -6.83
C VAL A 272 5.97 19.44 -7.98
N ILE A 273 5.62 20.72 -7.75
CA ILE A 273 5.67 21.77 -8.77
C ILE A 273 7.12 22.09 -9.19
N VAL A 274 8.09 22.07 -8.27
CA VAL A 274 9.52 22.23 -8.62
C VAL A 274 9.96 21.15 -9.62
N TRP A 275 9.59 19.90 -9.35
CA TRP A 275 9.99 18.76 -10.19
C TRP A 275 9.29 18.73 -11.54
N THR A 276 8.01 19.08 -11.56
CA THR A 276 7.15 18.91 -12.74
C THR A 276 7.03 20.15 -13.60
N GLY A 277 7.34 21.33 -13.05
CA GLY A 277 7.17 22.63 -13.69
C GLY A 277 5.73 23.12 -13.72
N GLY A 278 4.77 22.40 -13.12
CA GLY A 278 3.38 22.86 -13.07
C GLY A 278 2.37 21.82 -12.60
N ASN A 279 1.14 22.29 -12.43
CA ASN A 279 0.02 21.51 -11.94
C ASN A 279 -0.55 20.55 -13.03
N GLY A 280 -1.05 19.39 -12.60
CA GLY A 280 -1.62 18.34 -13.44
C GLY A 280 -0.58 17.50 -14.19
N ILE A 281 0.68 17.50 -13.76
CA ILE A 281 1.78 16.76 -14.39
C ILE A 281 2.19 15.60 -13.47
N PRO A 282 1.91 14.34 -13.85
CA PRO A 282 2.35 13.17 -13.10
C PRO A 282 3.87 12.99 -13.07
N MET A 283 4.37 12.50 -11.93
CA MET A 283 5.75 12.07 -11.75
C MET A 283 5.84 10.92 -10.74
N TYR A 284 7.00 10.28 -10.67
CA TYR A 284 7.34 9.38 -9.58
C TYR A 284 8.79 9.56 -9.13
N ARG A 285 9.12 9.05 -7.95
CA ARG A 285 10.49 8.97 -7.43
C ARG A 285 10.75 7.58 -6.86
N ASP A 286 11.91 7.03 -7.23
CA ASP A 286 12.36 5.73 -6.77
C ASP A 286 13.47 5.86 -5.72
N PHE A 287 13.37 5.03 -4.69
CA PHE A 287 14.31 4.96 -3.58
C PHE A 287 14.60 3.50 -3.25
N VAL A 288 15.80 3.21 -2.73
CA VAL A 288 16.14 1.89 -2.21
C VAL A 288 16.29 1.95 -0.70
N VAL A 289 15.57 1.10 0.00
CA VAL A 289 15.63 0.96 1.46
C VAL A 289 16.12 -0.45 1.80
N ASN A 290 17.15 -0.54 2.64
CA ASN A 290 17.58 -1.81 3.21
C ASN A 290 16.82 -2.06 4.52
N LYS A 291 16.23 -3.24 4.69
CA LYS A 291 15.45 -3.58 5.88
C LYS A 291 16.03 -4.77 6.62
N TYR A 292 16.18 -4.62 7.94
CA TYR A 292 16.57 -5.69 8.87
C TYR A 292 15.46 -6.08 9.86
N ASP A 293 14.37 -5.34 9.87
CA ASP A 293 13.17 -5.62 10.66
C ASP A 293 11.97 -5.91 9.74
N ALA A 294 10.78 -6.01 10.33
CA ALA A 294 9.56 -6.45 9.66
C ALA A 294 8.69 -5.32 9.08
N PHE A 295 9.08 -4.03 9.19
CA PHE A 295 8.21 -2.92 8.77
C PHE A 295 8.97 -1.84 8.02
N LEU A 296 8.47 -1.47 6.84
CA LEU A 296 8.91 -0.30 6.11
C LEU A 296 7.95 0.86 6.41
N PHE A 297 8.50 1.99 6.82
CA PHE A 297 7.73 3.21 7.06
C PHE A 297 7.95 4.21 5.92
N VAL A 298 6.86 4.81 5.45
CA VAL A 298 6.86 5.96 4.55
C VAL A 298 6.23 7.10 5.31
N ASP A 299 6.98 8.18 5.52
CA ASP A 299 6.52 9.33 6.28
C ASP A 299 6.69 10.61 5.47
N LEU A 300 5.66 11.45 5.47
CA LEU A 300 5.75 12.81 4.94
C LEU A 300 5.52 13.83 6.06
N HIS A 301 6.32 14.89 6.04
CA HIS A 301 6.22 15.98 6.99
C HIS A 301 6.31 17.31 6.27
N THR A 302 5.47 18.27 6.63
CA THR A 302 5.54 19.63 6.11
C THR A 302 6.92 20.28 6.32
N ARG A 303 7.24 21.27 5.47
CA ARG A 303 8.45 22.08 5.57
C ARG A 303 8.10 23.54 5.73
N ALA A 304 7.61 23.88 6.93
CA ALA A 304 7.06 25.20 7.26
C ALA A 304 8.02 26.37 7.04
N GLU A 305 9.34 26.14 7.04
CA GLU A 305 10.32 27.22 6.91
C GLU A 305 10.28 27.87 5.52
N ASP A 306 9.91 27.11 4.48
CA ASP A 306 9.98 27.53 3.08
C ASP A 306 8.65 27.30 2.31
N SER A 307 7.61 26.80 2.98
CA SER A 307 6.32 26.47 2.36
C SER A 307 5.24 27.53 2.65
N THR A 308 4.46 27.91 1.65
CA THR A 308 3.30 28.81 1.82
C THR A 308 2.16 28.11 2.55
N TYR A 309 2.01 26.81 2.30
CA TYR A 309 1.05 25.93 2.95
C TYR A 309 1.78 24.78 3.62
N GLU A 310 1.58 24.62 4.92
CA GLU A 310 2.21 23.55 5.70
C GLU A 310 1.48 22.23 5.46
N ASP A 311 1.79 21.57 4.35
CA ASP A 311 1.08 20.39 3.87
C ASP A 311 2.02 19.45 3.10
N ALA A 312 1.60 18.22 2.86
CA ALA A 312 2.29 17.22 2.05
C ALA A 312 1.28 16.45 1.22
N ILE A 313 1.72 15.85 0.11
CA ILE A 313 0.82 15.11 -0.80
C ILE A 313 1.47 13.81 -1.26
N LEU A 314 0.67 12.74 -1.39
CA LEU A 314 1.07 11.49 -2.02
C LEU A 314 -0.09 10.85 -2.79
N ASN A 315 0.17 10.41 -4.02
CA ASN A 315 -0.85 9.88 -4.93
C ASN A 315 -0.81 8.34 -5.04
N GLY A 316 0.38 7.74 -4.86
CA GLY A 316 0.53 6.28 -4.95
C GLY A 316 1.83 5.78 -4.35
N ILE A 317 1.83 4.50 -3.98
CA ILE A 317 3.02 3.80 -3.44
C ILE A 317 3.16 2.46 -4.14
N GLU A 318 4.33 2.16 -4.69
CA GLU A 318 4.70 0.79 -5.05
C GLU A 318 5.93 0.36 -4.24
N VAL A 319 5.92 -0.87 -3.74
CA VAL A 319 7.06 -1.46 -3.02
C VAL A 319 7.39 -2.81 -3.58
N PHE A 320 8.65 -2.95 -3.99
CA PHE A 320 9.18 -4.17 -4.56
C PHE A 320 10.33 -4.70 -3.71
N LYS A 321 10.25 -5.97 -3.30
CA LYS A 321 11.42 -6.67 -2.75
C LYS A 321 12.39 -6.96 -3.89
N MET A 322 13.67 -6.69 -3.68
CA MET A 322 14.73 -6.95 -4.65
C MET A 322 15.44 -8.26 -4.34
N SER A 323 15.81 -9.01 -5.38
CA SER A 323 16.55 -10.26 -5.19
C SER A 323 17.93 -10.01 -4.56
N ASP A 324 18.34 -10.87 -3.64
CA ASP A 324 19.65 -10.80 -2.99
C ASP A 324 20.82 -11.13 -3.95
N SER A 325 22.03 -11.29 -3.42
CA SER A 325 23.22 -11.68 -4.20
C SER A 325 23.09 -13.08 -4.80
N ASP A 326 22.31 -13.96 -4.18
CA ASP A 326 22.08 -15.33 -4.60
C ASP A 326 20.87 -15.45 -5.56
N ARG A 327 20.35 -14.31 -6.03
CA ARG A 327 19.19 -14.20 -6.93
C ARG A 327 17.93 -14.78 -6.31
N ASN A 328 17.80 -14.69 -4.98
CA ASN A 328 16.67 -15.20 -4.23
C ASN A 328 15.74 -14.05 -3.78
N LEU A 329 14.43 -14.30 -3.90
CA LEU A 329 13.34 -13.42 -3.43
C LEU A 329 12.52 -14.06 -2.30
N ALA A 330 12.80 -15.33 -1.98
CA ALA A 330 12.00 -16.08 -1.03
C ALA A 330 12.21 -15.57 0.40
N GLY A 331 11.14 -15.03 0.98
CA GLY A 331 11.02 -14.78 2.42
C GLY A 331 10.47 -16.00 3.16
N PRO A 332 10.46 -15.97 4.50
CA PRO A 332 9.85 -17.02 5.31
C PRO A 332 8.34 -17.08 5.09
N ASN A 333 7.73 -18.23 5.42
CA ASN A 333 6.27 -18.29 5.51
C ASN A 333 5.78 -17.41 6.67
N PRO A 334 4.61 -16.77 6.54
CA PRO A 334 4.06 -15.97 7.62
C PRO A 334 3.73 -16.83 8.84
N THR A 335 3.98 -16.30 10.03
CA THR A 335 3.58 -16.93 11.27
C THR A 335 2.09 -16.71 11.50
N LEU A 336 1.32 -17.80 11.59
CA LEU A 336 -0.08 -17.72 11.99
C LEU A 336 -0.15 -17.33 13.48
N GLN A 337 -0.79 -16.22 13.79
CA GLN A 337 -1.13 -15.91 15.18
C GLN A 337 -2.22 -16.89 15.61
N ASN A 338 -1.86 -17.87 16.45
CA ASN A 338 -2.85 -18.76 17.06
C ASN A 338 -3.81 -17.91 17.89
N SER A 339 -5.06 -17.77 17.45
CA SER A 339 -6.17 -17.25 18.26
C SER A 339 -6.62 -18.24 19.35
N LYS A 340 -5.69 -19.06 19.86
CA LYS A 340 -5.85 -20.02 20.95
C LYS A 340 -4.73 -19.82 21.97
N GLY A 341 -4.57 -18.59 22.42
CA GLY A 341 -4.06 -18.31 23.75
C GLY A 341 -5.26 -18.10 24.65
N SER A 342 -5.61 -19.12 25.44
CA SER A 342 -6.45 -18.92 26.61
C SER A 342 -5.80 -17.81 27.45
N ASP A 343 -6.49 -16.68 27.58
CA ASP A 343 -6.17 -15.68 28.58
C ASP A 343 -6.52 -16.29 29.94
N GLN A 344 -5.64 -17.16 30.47
CA GLN A 344 -5.60 -17.43 31.90
C GLN A 344 -4.77 -16.32 32.55
N THR A 345 -5.23 -15.08 32.42
CA THR A 345 -4.93 -14.07 33.43
C THR A 345 -5.72 -14.47 34.67
N LYS A 346 -5.00 -14.86 35.73
CA LYS A 346 -5.56 -14.99 37.07
C LYS A 346 -6.31 -13.68 37.38
N HIS A 347 -7.63 -13.73 37.41
CA HIS A 347 -8.46 -12.65 37.96
C HIS A 347 -8.09 -12.46 39.43
N ARG A 348 -7.17 -11.52 39.70
CA ARG A 348 -7.12 -10.85 41.00
C ARG A 348 -8.25 -9.82 40.94
N LYS A 349 -9.36 -10.13 41.64
CA LYS A 349 -10.48 -9.19 41.84
C LYS A 349 -9.92 -7.87 42.36
N PHE A 350 -9.92 -6.84 41.52
CA PHE A 350 -9.99 -5.46 41.99
C PHE A 350 -11.47 -5.11 42.05
N GLN A 351 -11.98 -4.84 43.26
CA GLN A 351 -13.27 -4.18 43.42
C GLN A 351 -13.11 -2.76 42.89
N VAL A 352 -13.80 -2.45 41.81
CA VAL A 352 -14.01 -1.08 41.33
C VAL A 352 -15.42 -0.70 41.76
N GLU A 353 -15.53 0.41 42.50
CA GLU A 353 -16.78 0.96 43.02
C GLU A 353 -17.76 1.33 41.89
N GLU A 354 -19.05 1.04 42.09
CA GLU A 354 -20.15 1.14 41.11
C GLU A 354 -20.49 2.55 40.61
N ASN A 355 -19.76 3.61 41.00
CA ASN A 355 -20.13 4.98 40.66
C ASN A 355 -19.56 5.51 39.33
N THR A 356 -18.68 4.79 38.64
CA THR A 356 -18.04 5.28 37.40
C THR A 356 -18.81 4.92 36.12
N ILE A 357 -19.71 3.94 36.16
CA ILE A 357 -20.46 3.46 34.98
C ILE A 357 -21.60 4.42 34.61
N GLY A 358 -22.19 5.12 35.58
CA GLY A 358 -23.27 6.09 35.36
C GLY A 358 -22.84 7.34 34.59
N HIS A 359 -21.59 7.78 34.76
CA HIS A 359 -21.05 8.95 34.05
C HIS A 359 -20.74 8.66 32.57
N CYS A 360 -20.17 7.49 32.25
CA CYS A 360 -19.88 7.13 30.86
C CYS A 360 -21.15 6.94 30.00
N LEU A 361 -22.24 6.42 30.58
CA LEU A 361 -23.53 6.27 29.89
C LEU A 361 -24.25 7.60 29.65
N ARG A 362 -24.04 8.60 30.52
CA ARG A 362 -24.56 9.97 30.32
C ARG A 362 -23.82 10.71 29.21
N VAL A 363 -22.49 10.62 29.18
CA VAL A 363 -21.66 11.24 28.14
C VAL A 363 -21.97 10.66 26.75
N TRP A 364 -22.20 9.36 26.65
CA TRP A 364 -22.55 8.72 25.38
C TRP A 364 -23.95 9.11 24.86
N ARG A 365 -24.91 9.29 25.77
CA ARG A 365 -26.26 9.79 25.43
C ARG A 365 -26.25 11.26 24.99
N CYS A 366 -25.44 12.12 25.60
CA CYS A 366 -25.26 13.50 25.14
C CYS A 366 -24.63 13.57 23.73
N TRP A 367 -23.70 12.67 23.42
CA TRP A 367 -23.05 12.64 22.11
C TRP A 367 -23.99 12.18 20.96
N LEU A 368 -24.87 11.20 21.23
CA LEU A 368 -25.92 10.81 20.29
C LEU A 368 -26.98 11.92 20.07
N CYS A 369 -27.36 12.64 21.13
CA CYS A 369 -28.28 13.77 21.01
C CYS A 369 -27.68 14.91 20.15
N CYS A 370 -26.43 15.32 20.42
CA CYS A 370 -25.78 16.39 19.66
C CYS A 370 -25.62 16.08 18.17
N SER A 371 -25.30 14.84 17.81
CA SER A 371 -25.13 14.42 16.40
C SER A 371 -26.45 14.40 15.64
N THR A 372 -27.56 13.98 16.27
CA THR A 372 -28.90 14.08 15.66
C THR A 372 -29.40 15.52 15.53
N VAL A 373 -29.13 16.39 16.51
CA VAL A 373 -29.51 17.81 16.46
C VAL A 373 -28.71 18.55 15.38
N TYR A 374 -27.42 18.26 15.23
CA TYR A 374 -26.58 18.85 14.17
C TYR A 374 -27.00 18.38 12.77
N GLY A 375 -27.33 17.09 12.60
CA GLY A 375 -27.85 16.56 11.34
C GLY A 375 -29.19 17.18 10.91
N VAL A 376 -30.10 17.42 11.88
CA VAL A 376 -31.37 18.10 11.61
C VAL A 376 -31.17 19.60 11.35
N LEU A 377 -30.21 20.25 12.02
CA LEU A 377 -29.85 21.66 11.76
C LEU A 377 -29.23 21.87 10.38
N CYS A 378 -28.33 21.00 9.92
CA CYS A 378 -27.78 21.07 8.56
C CYS A 378 -28.87 20.85 7.51
N SER A 379 -29.78 19.89 7.75
CA SER A 379 -30.91 19.62 6.84
C SER A 379 -31.91 20.79 6.78
N PHE A 380 -32.05 21.57 7.86
CA PHE A 380 -32.88 22.77 7.90
C PHE A 380 -32.18 24.01 7.32
N LEU A 381 -30.87 24.14 7.50
CA LEU A 381 -30.07 25.24 6.92
C LEU A 381 -29.95 25.13 5.40
N GLU A 382 -29.90 23.91 4.85
CA GLU A 382 -29.99 23.68 3.40
C GLU A 382 -31.40 23.97 2.83
N ALA A 383 -32.44 24.02 3.68
CA ALA A 383 -33.82 24.22 3.25
C ALA A 383 -34.30 25.70 3.31
N THR A 384 -33.55 26.61 3.93
CA THR A 384 -33.94 28.01 4.08
C THR A 384 -32.78 28.97 3.83
N GLU A 385 -32.37 29.13 2.57
CA GLU A 385 -31.64 30.33 2.17
C GLU A 385 -32.62 31.52 2.13
N GLY A 386 -32.60 32.37 3.17
CA GLY A 386 -33.10 33.74 3.06
C GLY A 386 -34.08 34.27 4.11
N GLU A 387 -34.52 33.50 5.11
CA GLU A 387 -35.43 34.02 6.16
C GLU A 387 -34.92 33.83 7.59
N THR A 388 -35.25 34.79 8.47
CA THR A 388 -34.85 34.78 9.88
C THR A 388 -35.55 33.65 10.66
N LEU A 389 -34.78 32.95 11.49
CA LEU A 389 -35.22 31.78 12.26
C LEU A 389 -36.53 32.06 13.05
N PRO A 390 -37.56 31.19 12.98
CA PRO A 390 -38.80 31.36 13.74
C PRO A 390 -38.58 31.49 15.25
N ARG A 391 -39.29 32.42 15.90
CA ARG A 391 -39.17 32.73 17.35
C ARG A 391 -39.27 31.53 18.30
N PHE A 392 -39.95 30.46 17.90
CA PHE A 392 -40.06 29.25 18.73
C PHE A 392 -38.75 28.44 18.76
N ILE A 393 -37.95 28.49 17.69
CA ILE A 393 -36.63 27.82 17.63
C ILE A 393 -35.61 28.61 18.45
N GLN A 394 -35.63 29.95 18.36
CA GLN A 394 -34.77 30.81 19.18
C GLN A 394 -35.00 30.59 20.69
N LYS A 395 -36.26 30.48 21.12
CA LYS A 395 -36.60 30.14 22.51
C LYS A 395 -36.10 28.76 22.92
N LYS A 396 -36.11 27.79 22.00
CA LYS A 396 -35.67 26.42 22.28
C LYS A 396 -34.14 26.31 22.39
N ILE A 397 -33.39 27.09 21.61
CA ILE A 397 -31.92 27.19 21.71
C ILE A 397 -31.53 27.83 23.04
N GLN A 398 -32.21 28.92 23.44
CA GLN A 398 -31.94 29.62 24.69
C GLN A 398 -32.23 28.75 25.92
N GLN A 399 -33.25 27.88 25.84
CA GLN A 399 -33.58 26.93 26.90
C GLN A 399 -32.58 25.77 27.00
N VAL A 400 -32.03 25.31 25.86
CA VAL A 400 -30.97 24.28 25.84
C VAL A 400 -29.65 24.82 26.41
N ASP A 401 -29.32 26.09 26.15
CA ASP A 401 -28.13 26.73 26.74
C ASP A 401 -28.25 26.92 28.26
N GLU A 402 -29.43 27.30 28.77
CA GLU A 402 -29.64 27.42 30.22
C GLU A 402 -29.63 26.06 30.94
N ASP A 403 -30.16 25.01 30.31
CA ASP A 403 -30.12 23.65 30.86
C ASP A 403 -28.68 23.08 30.84
N PHE A 404 -27.89 23.39 29.81
CA PHE A 404 -26.48 23.00 29.72
C PHE A 404 -25.60 23.70 30.77
N LEU A 405 -25.86 24.98 31.05
CA LEU A 405 -25.15 25.73 32.09
C LEU A 405 -25.53 25.28 33.51
N ARG A 406 -26.75 24.76 33.71
CA ARG A 406 -27.18 24.17 35.00
C ARG A 406 -26.62 22.77 35.26
N GLU A 407 -26.37 21.97 34.21
CA GLU A 407 -25.74 20.65 34.37
C GLU A 407 -24.21 20.72 34.49
N ALA A 408 -23.59 21.86 34.14
CA ALA A 408 -22.15 22.10 34.24
C ALA A 408 -21.68 22.73 35.57
N SER A 409 -22.62 23.15 36.44
CA SER A 409 -22.39 23.62 37.82
C SER A 409 -22.75 22.55 38.84
#